data_AF-A0A1J6JGC0-F1
#
_entry.id   AF-A0A1J6JGC0-F1
#
_cell.length_a   1.000
_cell.length_b   1.000
_cell.length_c   1.000
_cell.angle_alpha   90.00
_cell.angle_beta   90.00
_cell.angle_gamma   90.00
#
_symmetry.space_group_name_H-M   'P 1'
#
loop_
_entity.id
_entity.type
_entity.pdbx_description
1 polymer ?
#
loop_
_entity_poly.entity_id
_entity_poly.type
_entity_poly.pdbx_seq_one_letter_code
_entity_poly.pdbx_strand_id
1 'polypeptide(L)'
;MDSQDLEKLSKDSGLTERELQEFYNRRKSIIWVIRLKYKVRGVESVTFGTGFSVSSDGLIFTSAHFFPKTSYTIDVRRLEEVGSHSANVVYEKPKWDITLLQVIDVNDCQYATLTDNDSLSVAQTLLHIGNPDNFVGSFLVGKVAFGCVDDIEIPIGSVTCRTYAPTAMETPPKFRIMGDVWNEHVLGNSSVGKSFEKNLHPCTPIIQMYGLICGEGSSGGPVFNVKGEVVGMVSGSASGYEYAIHVAMLREILKLFKEQNPGN
;
A
#
# COMPACT_ATOMS: atom_id res chain seq x y z
N MET A 1 4.98 11.20 20.85
CA MET A 1 5.06 9.85 21.41
C MET A 1 5.79 9.98 22.73
N ASP A 2 5.19 9.52 23.82
CA ASP A 2 5.87 9.53 25.11
C ASP A 2 6.84 8.33 25.23
N SER A 3 7.57 8.25 26.35
CA SER A 3 8.55 7.18 26.57
C SER A 3 7.92 5.79 26.73
N GLN A 4 6.67 5.70 27.19
CA GLN A 4 5.99 4.40 27.39
C GLN A 4 5.54 3.82 26.05
N ASP A 5 5.07 4.66 25.14
CA ASP A 5 4.73 4.27 23.77
C ASP A 5 5.97 3.80 22.99
N LEU A 6 7.10 4.49 23.16
CA LEU A 6 8.38 4.14 22.54
C LEU A 6 8.92 2.80 23.06
N GLU A 7 8.87 2.56 24.36
CA GLU A 7 9.29 1.30 24.97
C GLU A 7 8.44 0.12 24.48
N LYS A 8 7.13 0.32 24.34
CA LYS A 8 6.22 -0.68 23.77
C LYS A 8 6.57 -0.99 22.32
N LEU A 9 6.76 0.02 21.47
CA LEU A 9 7.15 -0.18 20.07
C LEU A 9 8.50 -0.87 19.93
N SER A 10 9.44 -0.54 20.81
CA SER A 10 10.74 -1.21 20.89
C SER A 10 10.58 -2.70 21.16
N LYS A 11 9.78 -3.05 22.17
CA LYS A 11 9.48 -4.45 22.52
C LYS A 11 8.76 -5.21 21.39
N ASP A 12 7.77 -4.58 20.75
CA ASP A 12 6.96 -5.23 19.71
C ASP A 12 7.76 -5.46 18.42
N SER A 13 8.65 -4.51 18.08
CA SER A 13 9.50 -4.57 16.88
C SER A 13 10.75 -5.43 17.04
N GLY A 14 11.27 -5.57 18.26
CA GLY A 14 12.59 -6.12 18.53
C GLY A 14 13.74 -5.15 18.20
N LEU A 15 13.44 -3.88 17.95
CA LEU A 15 14.40 -2.81 17.68
C LEU A 15 14.48 -1.87 18.88
N THR A 16 15.64 -1.27 19.13
CA THR A 16 15.78 -0.21 20.14
C THR A 16 15.06 1.08 19.73
N GLU A 17 14.72 1.93 20.69
CA GLU A 17 14.14 3.26 20.40
C GLU A 17 15.00 4.08 19.42
N ARG A 18 16.33 4.00 19.57
CA ARG A 18 17.27 4.68 18.67
C ARG A 18 17.16 4.15 17.23
N GLU A 19 17.10 2.84 17.06
CA GLU A 19 16.95 2.22 15.74
C GLU A 19 15.62 2.60 15.08
N LEU A 20 14.53 2.65 15.86
CA LEU A 20 13.23 3.11 15.36
C LEU A 20 13.26 4.58 14.95
N GLN A 21 13.91 5.44 15.75
CA GLN A 21 14.03 6.86 15.42
C GLN A 21 14.90 7.10 14.18
N GLU A 22 16.01 6.37 14.06
CA GLU A 22 16.87 6.40 12.87
C GLU A 22 16.15 5.86 11.62
N PHE A 23 15.36 4.81 11.79
CA PHE A 23 14.50 4.29 10.72
C PHE A 23 13.53 5.37 10.24
N TYR A 24 12.76 5.96 11.16
CA TYR A 24 11.78 6.99 10.83
C TYR A 24 12.42 8.18 10.11
N ASN A 25 13.55 8.68 10.64
CA ASN A 25 14.25 9.83 10.07
C ASN A 25 14.80 9.56 8.67
N ARG A 26 15.25 8.34 8.38
CA ARG A 26 15.76 7.96 7.05
C ARG A 26 14.66 7.67 6.04
N ARG A 27 13.46 7.27 6.49
CA ARG A 27 12.38 6.85 5.58
C ARG A 27 11.30 7.91 5.38
N LYS A 28 11.12 8.88 6.27
CA LYS A 28 10.09 9.92 6.10
C LYS A 28 10.20 10.73 4.79
N SER A 29 11.41 10.87 4.24
CA SER A 29 11.71 11.60 3.00
C SER A 29 11.09 10.97 1.75
N ILE A 30 10.83 9.67 1.78
CA ILE A 30 10.24 8.92 0.66
C ILE A 30 8.72 8.80 0.77
N ILE A 31 8.12 9.24 1.89
CA ILE A 31 6.68 9.11 2.15
C ILE A 31 5.96 10.38 1.73
N TRP A 32 4.88 10.20 0.96
CA TRP A 32 4.07 11.27 0.41
C TRP A 32 2.66 11.24 0.99
N VAL A 33 2.19 12.39 1.46
CA VAL A 33 0.77 12.65 1.69
C VAL A 33 0.16 13.02 0.35
N ILE A 34 -0.90 12.32 -0.04
CA ILE A 34 -1.64 12.58 -1.28
C ILE A 34 -3.00 13.15 -0.91
N ARG A 35 -3.37 14.26 -1.53
CA ARG A 35 -4.68 14.89 -1.37
C ARG A 35 -5.36 14.96 -2.72
N LEU A 36 -6.56 14.39 -2.80
CA LEU A 36 -7.44 14.55 -3.96
C LEU A 36 -8.51 15.58 -3.65
N LYS A 37 -8.73 16.52 -4.57
CA LYS A 37 -9.89 17.41 -4.56
C LYS A 37 -10.77 17.08 -5.75
N TYR A 38 -12.04 16.81 -5.51
CA TYR A 38 -13.00 16.39 -6.53
C TYR A 38 -14.40 16.92 -6.21
N LYS A 39 -15.32 16.82 -7.17
CA LYS A 39 -16.72 17.25 -6.99
C LYS A 39 -17.67 16.06 -7.01
N VAL A 40 -18.58 16.03 -6.04
CA VAL A 40 -19.71 15.09 -5.98
C VAL A 40 -21.00 15.90 -6.02
N ARG A 41 -21.78 15.76 -7.11
CA ARG A 41 -23.03 16.51 -7.32
C ARG A 41 -22.87 18.03 -7.12
N GLY A 42 -21.75 18.58 -7.56
CA GLY A 42 -21.43 20.01 -7.45
C GLY A 42 -20.80 20.46 -6.12
N VAL A 43 -20.76 19.59 -5.11
CA VAL A 43 -20.12 19.86 -3.81
C VAL A 43 -18.65 19.43 -3.86
N GLU A 44 -17.75 20.31 -3.40
CA GLU A 44 -16.34 19.98 -3.28
C GLU A 44 -16.10 18.98 -2.17
N SER A 45 -15.25 18.00 -2.43
CA SER A 45 -14.89 16.93 -1.50
C SER A 45 -13.38 16.72 -1.56
N VAL A 46 -12.82 16.32 -0.42
CA VAL A 46 -11.40 16.07 -0.25
C VAL A 46 -11.20 14.72 0.39
N THR A 47 -10.24 13.95 -0.12
CA THR A 47 -9.79 12.73 0.52
C THR A 47 -8.26 12.70 0.57
N PHE A 48 -7.72 11.95 1.53
CA PHE A 48 -6.29 11.83 1.79
C PHE A 48 -5.85 10.37 1.68
N GLY A 49 -4.64 10.18 1.16
CA GLY A 49 -4.01 8.88 0.98
C GLY A 49 -2.53 8.98 1.26
N THR A 50 -1.86 7.83 1.28
CA THR A 50 -0.42 7.76 1.40
C THR A 50 0.17 7.23 0.10
N GLY A 51 1.38 7.65 -0.22
CA GLY A 51 2.19 7.06 -1.27
C GLY A 51 3.67 7.08 -0.91
N PHE A 52 4.48 6.48 -1.76
CA PHE A 52 5.93 6.53 -1.61
C PHE A 52 6.65 6.60 -2.95
N SER A 53 7.74 7.35 -3.00
CA SER A 53 8.55 7.51 -4.22
C SER A 53 9.34 6.24 -4.53
N VAL A 54 9.46 5.92 -5.82
CA VAL A 54 10.19 4.76 -6.37
C VAL A 54 11.21 5.13 -7.45
N SER A 55 11.34 6.42 -7.74
CA SER A 55 12.38 6.98 -8.59
C SER A 55 12.80 8.37 -8.10
N SER A 56 13.97 8.82 -8.55
CA SER A 56 14.48 10.16 -8.21
C SER A 56 13.71 11.30 -8.87
N ASP A 57 13.07 11.03 -10.01
CA ASP A 57 12.23 11.99 -10.74
C ASP A 57 10.80 12.07 -10.23
N GLY A 58 10.47 11.47 -9.08
CA GLY A 58 9.17 11.66 -8.43
C GLY A 58 8.06 10.73 -8.94
N LEU A 59 8.39 9.53 -9.41
CA LEU A 59 7.41 8.47 -9.59
C LEU A 59 6.97 7.95 -8.21
N ILE A 60 5.68 7.87 -7.94
CA ILE A 60 5.09 7.49 -6.66
C ILE A 60 4.12 6.32 -6.82
N PHE A 61 4.21 5.33 -5.94
CA PHE A 61 3.16 4.32 -5.76
C PHE A 61 2.05 4.81 -4.82
N THR A 62 0.80 4.44 -5.14
CA THR A 62 -0.34 4.55 -4.23
C THR A 62 -1.45 3.55 -4.64
N SER A 63 -2.54 3.50 -3.88
CA SER A 63 -3.70 2.64 -4.15
C SER A 63 -4.61 3.20 -5.25
N ALA A 64 -5.20 2.32 -6.06
CA ALA A 64 -6.11 2.73 -7.13
C ALA A 64 -7.54 3.02 -6.63
N HIS A 65 -8.01 2.36 -5.56
CA HIS A 65 -9.33 2.63 -4.98
C HIS A 65 -9.47 4.04 -4.42
N PHE A 66 -8.35 4.72 -4.21
CA PHE A 66 -8.30 6.10 -3.75
C PHE A 66 -8.89 7.09 -4.76
N PHE A 67 -8.85 6.78 -6.07
CA PHE A 67 -9.24 7.71 -7.12
C PHE A 67 -10.73 7.64 -7.46
N PRO A 68 -11.46 8.77 -7.43
CA PRO A 68 -12.86 8.81 -7.80
C PRO A 68 -13.04 8.75 -9.32
N LYS A 69 -14.21 8.30 -9.78
CA LYS A 69 -14.59 8.30 -11.21
C LYS A 69 -14.95 9.68 -11.78
N THR A 70 -14.82 10.74 -10.98
CA THR A 70 -15.15 12.13 -11.36
C THR A 70 -13.87 12.89 -11.64
N SER A 71 -13.95 14.10 -12.21
CA SER A 71 -12.77 14.95 -12.35
C SER A 71 -12.18 15.32 -10.98
N TYR A 72 -10.87 15.17 -10.86
CA TYR A 72 -10.13 15.48 -9.64
C TYR A 72 -8.82 16.23 -9.96
N THR A 73 -8.24 16.82 -8.93
CA THR A 73 -6.87 17.35 -8.92
C THR A 73 -6.09 16.67 -7.82
N ILE A 74 -4.77 16.51 -8.03
CA ILE A 74 -3.88 15.82 -7.11
C ILE A 74 -2.86 16.83 -6.57
N ASP A 75 -2.83 16.99 -5.26
CA ASP A 75 -1.75 17.65 -4.54
C ASP A 75 -0.98 16.60 -3.74
N VAL A 76 0.35 16.60 -3.83
CA VAL A 76 1.22 15.70 -3.07
C VAL A 76 2.25 16.47 -2.27
N ARG A 77 2.67 15.94 -1.12
CA ARG A 77 3.70 16.54 -0.28
C ARG A 77 4.49 15.48 0.49
N ARG A 78 5.82 15.54 0.48
CA ARG A 78 6.64 14.69 1.36
C ARG A 78 6.44 15.07 2.82
N LEU A 79 6.60 14.11 3.73
CA LEU A 79 6.42 14.39 5.17
C LEU A 79 7.32 15.52 5.70
N GLU A 80 8.53 15.66 5.16
CA GLU A 80 9.51 16.68 5.57
C GLU A 80 9.42 18.01 4.82
N GLU A 81 8.54 18.11 3.82
CA GLU A 81 8.42 19.31 2.99
C GLU A 81 7.32 20.24 3.45
N VAL A 82 7.53 21.53 3.17
CA VAL A 82 6.52 22.59 3.25
C VAL A 82 6.01 22.88 1.84
N GLY A 83 4.69 23.05 1.70
CA GLY A 83 4.05 23.24 0.40
C GLY A 83 3.67 21.91 -0.26
N SER A 84 2.90 21.97 -1.34
CA SER A 84 2.49 20.79 -2.11
C SER A 84 2.84 20.96 -3.58
N HIS A 85 3.12 19.85 -4.23
CA HIS A 85 3.35 19.75 -5.67
C HIS A 85 2.10 19.18 -6.34
N SER A 86 1.90 19.53 -7.61
CA SER A 86 0.90 18.84 -8.43
C SER A 86 1.46 17.52 -8.95
N ALA A 87 0.58 16.55 -9.17
CA ALA A 87 0.95 15.25 -9.74
C ALA A 87 -0.10 14.78 -10.75
N ASN A 88 0.32 13.90 -11.66
CA ASN A 88 -0.54 13.26 -12.65
C ASN A 88 -0.56 11.75 -12.47
N VAL A 89 -1.69 11.10 -12.74
CA VAL A 89 -1.72 9.65 -12.91
C VAL A 89 -1.01 9.30 -14.23
N VAL A 90 0.03 8.48 -14.16
CA VAL A 90 0.79 8.03 -15.35
C VAL A 90 0.60 6.56 -15.65
N TYR A 91 0.18 5.76 -14.67
CA TYR A 91 -0.14 4.36 -14.88
C TYR A 91 -1.16 3.88 -13.86
N GLU A 92 -2.22 3.22 -14.32
CA GLU A 92 -3.25 2.70 -13.43
C GLU A 92 -3.47 1.21 -13.67
N LYS A 93 -3.59 0.46 -12.58
CA LYS A 93 -3.94 -0.96 -12.57
C LYS A 93 -4.98 -1.24 -11.48
N PRO A 94 -6.24 -0.83 -11.70
CA PRO A 94 -7.30 -0.96 -10.69
C PRO A 94 -7.56 -2.38 -10.23
N LYS A 95 -7.37 -3.38 -11.11
CA LYS A 95 -7.53 -4.81 -10.76
C LYS A 95 -6.59 -5.28 -9.67
N TRP A 96 -5.47 -4.60 -9.49
CA TRP A 96 -4.46 -4.94 -8.49
C TRP A 96 -4.36 -3.87 -7.41
N ASP A 97 -5.27 -2.88 -7.42
CA ASP A 97 -5.29 -1.74 -6.51
C ASP A 97 -3.99 -0.92 -6.51
N ILE A 98 -3.38 -0.73 -7.68
CA ILE A 98 -2.12 0.01 -7.83
C ILE A 98 -2.27 1.16 -8.82
N THR A 99 -1.75 2.32 -8.44
CA THR A 99 -1.59 3.50 -9.29
C THR A 99 -0.18 4.06 -9.15
N LEU A 100 0.41 4.48 -10.28
CA LEU A 100 1.61 5.30 -10.33
C LEU A 100 1.25 6.75 -10.62
N LEU A 101 1.77 7.64 -9.78
CA LEU A 101 1.72 9.09 -9.97
C LEU A 101 3.10 9.60 -10.39
N GLN A 102 3.11 10.63 -11.22
CA GLN A 102 4.29 11.41 -11.54
C GLN A 102 4.15 12.80 -10.92
N VAL A 103 5.07 13.16 -10.03
CA VAL A 103 5.14 14.52 -9.49
C VAL A 103 5.70 15.47 -10.55
N ILE A 104 5.12 16.66 -10.64
CA ILE A 104 5.55 17.70 -11.57
C ILE A 104 6.73 18.48 -10.95
N ASP A 105 7.74 18.77 -11.76
CA ASP A 105 8.92 19.59 -11.40
C ASP A 105 9.77 19.06 -10.22
N VAL A 106 9.82 17.74 -10.02
CA VAL A 106 10.70 17.08 -9.01
C VAL A 106 11.71 16.18 -9.73
N ASN A 107 13.00 16.31 -9.40
CA ASN A 107 14.07 15.50 -10.00
C ASN A 107 15.17 15.04 -9.02
N ASP A 108 15.01 15.33 -7.72
CA ASP A 108 15.96 15.07 -6.65
C ASP A 108 15.32 14.36 -5.46
N CYS A 109 14.38 13.45 -5.73
CA CYS A 109 13.67 12.71 -4.70
C CYS A 109 14.49 11.52 -4.18
N GLN A 110 14.51 11.32 -2.86
CA GLN A 110 14.86 10.00 -2.33
C GLN A 110 13.72 9.03 -2.67
N TYR A 111 14.04 7.75 -2.84
CA TYR A 111 13.04 6.75 -3.20
C TYR A 111 13.28 5.41 -2.51
N ALA A 112 12.22 4.60 -2.47
CA ALA A 112 12.21 3.32 -1.81
C ALA A 112 13.05 2.27 -2.55
N THR A 113 13.70 1.41 -1.77
CA THR A 113 14.21 0.12 -2.25
C THR A 113 13.12 -0.91 -2.07
N LEU A 114 12.64 -1.50 -3.17
CA LEU A 114 11.79 -2.70 -3.10
C LEU A 114 12.70 -3.90 -2.80
N THR A 115 12.33 -4.74 -1.83
CA THR A 115 13.13 -5.95 -1.55
C THR A 115 13.01 -6.93 -2.72
N ASP A 116 14.08 -7.70 -2.98
CA ASP A 116 14.06 -8.82 -3.92
C ASP A 116 13.67 -10.14 -3.25
N ASN A 117 13.53 -10.15 -1.92
CA ASN A 117 13.08 -11.32 -1.17
C ASN A 117 11.55 -11.34 -1.06
N ASP A 118 10.93 -12.39 -1.61
CA ASP A 118 9.48 -12.53 -1.59
C ASP A 118 8.96 -13.26 -0.35
N SER A 119 9.82 -14.04 0.32
CA SER A 119 9.44 -14.73 1.53
C SER A 119 9.29 -13.80 2.74
N LEU A 120 8.25 -14.07 3.53
CA LEU A 120 8.01 -13.42 4.82
C LEU A 120 7.64 -14.50 5.84
N SER A 121 8.32 -14.51 6.98
CA SER A 121 8.05 -15.48 8.05
C SER A 121 6.94 -14.99 8.97
N VAL A 122 6.15 -15.91 9.52
CA VAL A 122 5.15 -15.57 10.56
C VAL A 122 5.84 -14.86 11.73
N ALA A 123 5.17 -13.85 12.28
CA ALA A 123 5.64 -12.98 13.37
C ALA A 123 6.83 -12.07 13.02
N GLN A 124 7.31 -12.08 11.76
CA GLN A 124 8.31 -11.12 11.29
C GLN A 124 7.79 -9.69 11.45
N THR A 125 8.64 -8.83 12.00
CA THR A 125 8.33 -7.41 12.23
C THR A 125 8.16 -6.66 10.91
N LEU A 126 7.09 -5.90 10.83
CA LEU A 126 6.75 -4.97 9.75
C LEU A 126 6.64 -3.56 10.31
N LEU A 127 7.11 -2.58 9.55
CA LEU A 127 7.07 -1.17 9.91
C LEU A 127 6.30 -0.38 8.85
N HIS A 128 5.62 0.69 9.25
CA HIS A 128 4.90 1.56 8.34
C HIS A 128 5.03 3.02 8.77
N ILE A 129 5.10 3.90 7.78
CA ILE A 129 4.93 5.34 7.97
C ILE A 129 3.82 5.78 7.02
N GLY A 130 2.79 6.42 7.56
CA GLY A 130 1.65 6.87 6.76
C GLY A 130 0.79 7.88 7.49
N ASN A 131 -0.44 8.05 7.01
CA ASN A 131 -1.36 9.10 7.48
C ASN A 131 -2.73 8.53 7.86
N PRO A 132 -2.81 7.50 8.74
CA PRO A 132 -4.07 6.91 9.18
C PRO A 132 -4.97 7.99 9.79
N ASP A 133 -6.21 8.08 9.35
CA ASP A 133 -7.23 9.03 9.80
C ASP A 133 -6.71 10.48 9.87
N ASN A 134 -5.84 10.85 8.92
CA ASN A 134 -5.16 12.15 8.82
C ASN A 134 -4.15 12.46 9.95
N PHE A 135 -3.75 11.47 10.75
CA PHE A 135 -2.59 11.56 11.66
C PHE A 135 -1.28 11.45 10.86
N VAL A 136 -0.93 12.56 10.20
CA VAL A 136 0.16 12.62 9.22
C VAL A 136 1.50 12.20 9.82
N GLY A 137 2.19 11.27 9.13
CA GLY A 137 3.51 10.79 9.53
C GLY A 137 3.51 9.84 10.73
N SER A 138 2.38 9.18 11.01
CA SER A 138 2.29 8.14 12.04
C SER A 138 3.23 6.98 11.74
N PHE A 139 3.92 6.50 12.77
CA PHE A 139 4.81 5.34 12.70
C PHE A 139 4.16 4.16 13.40
N LEU A 140 3.98 3.06 12.66
CA LEU A 140 3.28 1.87 13.15
C LEU A 140 4.19 0.63 13.06
N VAL A 141 4.03 -0.27 14.03
CA VAL A 141 4.71 -1.57 14.09
C VAL A 141 3.66 -2.66 14.06
N GLY A 142 3.85 -3.64 13.18
CA GLY A 142 3.00 -4.81 13.09
C GLY A 142 3.82 -6.06 12.81
N LYS A 143 3.12 -7.17 12.61
CA LYS A 143 3.74 -8.46 12.30
C LYS A 143 3.03 -9.15 11.15
N VAL A 144 3.78 -9.98 10.44
CA VAL A 144 3.26 -10.94 9.47
C VAL A 144 2.39 -11.96 10.21
N ALA A 145 1.10 -12.01 9.86
CA ALA A 145 0.14 -12.95 10.46
C ALA A 145 0.10 -14.29 9.70
N PHE A 146 0.43 -14.29 8.41
CA PHE A 146 0.55 -15.49 7.59
C PHE A 146 1.76 -15.37 6.66
N GLY A 147 2.56 -16.43 6.56
CA GLY A 147 3.82 -16.39 5.82
C GLY A 147 3.63 -16.21 4.31
N CYS A 148 4.64 -15.62 3.68
CA CYS A 148 4.81 -15.56 2.23
C CYS A 148 5.95 -16.48 1.80
N VAL A 149 5.94 -16.90 0.54
CA VAL A 149 6.94 -17.81 -0.05
C VAL A 149 7.73 -17.08 -1.13
N ASP A 150 8.87 -17.63 -1.51
CA ASP A 150 9.61 -17.16 -2.69
C ASP A 150 8.87 -17.52 -3.99
N ASP A 151 9.26 -16.87 -5.09
CA ASP A 151 8.74 -17.09 -6.44
C ASP A 151 7.21 -16.96 -6.54
N ILE A 152 6.67 -15.88 -5.98
CA ILE A 152 5.24 -15.61 -6.00
C ILE A 152 4.76 -15.43 -7.43
N GLU A 153 3.71 -16.19 -7.78
CA GLU A 153 3.12 -16.14 -9.11
C GLU A 153 2.38 -14.82 -9.37
N ILE A 154 2.85 -14.15 -10.43
CA ILE A 154 2.17 -13.22 -11.35
C ILE A 154 0.71 -13.52 -11.76
N PRO A 155 -0.39 -13.08 -11.11
CA PRO A 155 -1.73 -13.33 -11.66
C PRO A 155 -1.92 -12.74 -13.07
N ILE A 156 -2.35 -13.59 -13.99
CA ILE A 156 -2.75 -13.21 -15.36
C ILE A 156 -4.26 -13.44 -15.51
N GLY A 157 -4.91 -12.60 -16.32
CA GLY A 157 -6.27 -12.82 -16.80
C GLY A 157 -7.27 -11.79 -16.31
N SER A 158 -8.55 -12.14 -16.44
CA SER A 158 -9.65 -11.19 -16.26
C SER A 158 -10.63 -11.53 -15.15
N VAL A 159 -10.40 -12.62 -14.41
CA VAL A 159 -11.23 -13.02 -13.28
C VAL A 159 -11.25 -11.94 -12.19
N THR A 160 -12.34 -11.87 -11.45
CA THR A 160 -12.49 -10.88 -10.37
C THR A 160 -13.00 -11.53 -9.09
N CYS A 161 -12.74 -10.89 -7.96
CA CYS A 161 -13.22 -11.29 -6.63
C CYS A 161 -14.73 -11.52 -6.59
N ARG A 162 -15.51 -10.85 -7.45
CA ARG A 162 -16.97 -11.04 -7.54
C ARG A 162 -17.38 -12.49 -7.77
N THR A 163 -16.65 -13.20 -8.62
CA THR A 163 -16.99 -14.57 -9.04
C THR A 163 -15.97 -15.58 -8.54
N TYR A 164 -15.16 -15.20 -7.54
CA TYR A 164 -14.14 -16.05 -6.98
C TYR A 164 -14.76 -16.89 -5.86
N ALA A 165 -14.75 -18.20 -6.04
CA ALA A 165 -15.08 -19.17 -5.00
C ALA A 165 -13.79 -19.51 -4.21
N PRO A 166 -13.78 -19.40 -2.87
CA PRO A 166 -12.62 -19.73 -2.06
C PRO A 166 -12.24 -21.21 -2.16
N THR A 167 -10.95 -21.49 -2.35
CA THR A 167 -10.40 -22.85 -2.51
C THR A 167 -9.79 -23.41 -1.22
N ALA A 168 -9.99 -22.74 -0.09
CA ALA A 168 -9.35 -23.10 1.19
C ALA A 168 -9.70 -24.52 1.69
N MET A 169 -10.84 -25.06 1.28
CA MET A 169 -11.25 -26.44 1.60
C MET A 169 -10.62 -27.49 0.66
N GLU A 170 -10.07 -27.08 -0.49
CA GLU A 170 -9.48 -27.96 -1.50
C GLU A 170 -7.98 -28.11 -1.28
N THR A 171 -7.27 -26.99 -1.09
CA THR A 171 -5.82 -26.97 -0.91
C THR A 171 -5.42 -25.93 0.15
N PRO A 172 -4.55 -26.29 1.11
CA PRO A 172 -3.98 -25.31 2.02
C PRO A 172 -3.25 -24.19 1.27
N PRO A 173 -3.50 -22.92 1.59
CA PRO A 173 -2.84 -21.80 0.91
C PRO A 173 -1.36 -21.74 1.28
N LYS A 174 -0.50 -21.49 0.29
CA LYS A 174 0.95 -21.26 0.50
C LYS A 174 1.25 -19.83 0.96
N PHE A 175 0.45 -18.88 0.49
CA PHE A 175 0.46 -17.46 0.83
C PHE A 175 -0.96 -16.92 0.68
N ARG A 176 -1.22 -15.69 1.13
CA ARG A 176 -2.54 -15.08 1.04
C ARG A 176 -2.76 -14.39 -0.29
N ILE A 177 -3.99 -14.44 -0.78
CA ILE A 177 -4.41 -13.74 -1.98
C ILE A 177 -5.61 -12.85 -1.69
N MET A 178 -5.85 -11.85 -2.54
CA MET A 178 -6.98 -10.93 -2.42
C MET A 178 -8.34 -11.65 -2.34
N GLY A 179 -8.46 -12.81 -2.98
CA GLY A 179 -9.63 -13.70 -2.94
C GLY A 179 -9.96 -14.23 -1.54
N ASP A 180 -8.97 -14.34 -0.66
CA ASP A 180 -9.18 -14.72 0.74
C ASP A 180 -9.93 -13.63 1.52
N VAL A 181 -9.78 -12.37 1.10
CA VAL A 181 -10.43 -11.19 1.69
C VAL A 181 -11.76 -10.89 0.99
N TRP A 182 -11.73 -10.85 -0.34
CA TRP A 182 -12.86 -10.48 -1.18
C TRP A 182 -13.21 -11.64 -2.13
N ASN A 183 -14.38 -12.23 -1.94
CA ASN A 183 -14.86 -13.36 -2.72
C ASN A 183 -16.39 -13.32 -2.85
N GLU A 184 -16.96 -14.24 -3.62
CA GLU A 184 -18.40 -14.29 -3.87
C GLU A 184 -19.23 -14.41 -2.58
N HIS A 185 -18.72 -15.10 -1.54
CA HIS A 185 -19.41 -15.25 -0.26
C HIS A 185 -19.36 -13.96 0.58
N VAL A 186 -18.21 -13.27 0.61
CA VAL A 186 -18.02 -12.01 1.36
C VAL A 186 -18.71 -10.83 0.68
N LEU A 187 -18.81 -10.86 -0.64
CA LEU A 187 -19.45 -9.81 -1.45
C LEU A 187 -20.98 -10.01 -1.53
N GLY A 188 -21.44 -11.26 -1.55
CA GLY A 188 -22.86 -11.63 -1.66
C GLY A 188 -23.56 -10.98 -2.86
N ASN A 189 -24.90 -10.91 -2.82
CA ASN A 189 -25.72 -10.14 -3.77
C ASN A 189 -25.82 -8.64 -3.40
N SER A 190 -25.07 -8.18 -2.40
CA SER A 190 -25.21 -6.83 -1.86
C SER A 190 -24.63 -5.78 -2.83
N SER A 191 -25.50 -4.91 -3.31
CA SER A 191 -25.21 -3.87 -4.31
C SER A 191 -24.67 -2.57 -3.70
N VAL A 192 -24.49 -2.50 -2.39
CA VAL A 192 -24.20 -1.26 -1.66
C VAL A 192 -22.95 -1.44 -0.80
N GLY A 193 -21.84 -0.81 -1.21
CA GLY A 193 -20.66 -0.59 -0.36
C GLY A 193 -19.34 -1.19 -0.82
N LYS A 194 -19.32 -2.25 -1.65
CA LYS A 194 -18.07 -2.97 -2.04
C LYS A 194 -17.80 -2.93 -3.55
N SER A 195 -17.96 -1.75 -4.15
CA SER A 195 -18.01 -1.63 -5.61
C SER A 195 -16.65 -1.73 -6.29
N PHE A 196 -15.57 -1.42 -5.58
CA PHE A 196 -14.21 -1.47 -6.12
C PHE A 196 -13.63 -2.87 -5.97
N GLU A 197 -13.73 -3.43 -4.75
CA GLU A 197 -13.18 -4.71 -4.31
C GLU A 197 -13.66 -5.87 -5.19
N LYS A 198 -14.93 -5.83 -5.61
CA LYS A 198 -15.51 -6.84 -6.52
C LYS A 198 -14.82 -6.93 -7.88
N ASN A 199 -14.07 -5.91 -8.29
CA ASN A 199 -13.34 -5.89 -9.57
C ASN A 199 -11.84 -6.16 -9.41
N LEU A 200 -11.37 -6.38 -8.17
CA LEU A 200 -10.00 -6.81 -7.91
C LEU A 200 -9.76 -8.21 -8.46
N HIS A 201 -8.52 -8.50 -8.82
CA HIS A 201 -8.09 -9.82 -9.24
C HIS A 201 -7.93 -10.68 -7.98
N PRO A 202 -8.64 -11.82 -7.85
CA PRO A 202 -8.64 -12.62 -6.64
C PRO A 202 -7.28 -13.21 -6.35
N CYS A 203 -6.51 -13.61 -7.37
CA CYS A 203 -5.17 -14.15 -7.19
C CYS A 203 -4.07 -13.09 -6.96
N THR A 204 -4.42 -11.82 -6.68
CA THR A 204 -3.41 -10.81 -6.30
C THR A 204 -2.75 -11.24 -4.99
N PRO A 205 -1.43 -11.47 -4.95
CA PRO A 205 -0.74 -11.83 -3.73
C PRO A 205 -0.78 -10.68 -2.71
N ILE A 206 -1.11 -11.00 -1.47
CA ILE A 206 -1.19 -10.05 -0.37
C ILE A 206 -0.41 -10.55 0.85
N ILE A 207 0.02 -9.60 1.68
CA ILE A 207 0.56 -9.85 3.01
C ILE A 207 -0.58 -9.69 3.99
N GLN A 208 -0.85 -10.71 4.81
CA GLN A 208 -1.74 -10.57 5.96
C GLN A 208 -0.94 -10.09 7.16
N MET A 209 -1.35 -8.98 7.74
CA MET A 209 -0.67 -8.27 8.81
C MET A 209 -1.57 -8.18 10.04
N TYR A 210 -0.94 -8.03 11.21
CA TYR A 210 -1.62 -7.79 12.47
C TYR A 210 -0.88 -6.72 13.28
N GLY A 211 -1.65 -5.84 13.94
CA GLY A 211 -1.14 -4.79 14.83
C GLY A 211 -0.73 -3.51 14.11
N LEU A 212 -0.67 -3.54 12.79
CA LEU A 212 -0.47 -2.39 11.92
C LEU A 212 -1.82 -1.67 11.80
N ILE A 213 -2.29 -1.00 12.86
CA ILE A 213 -3.62 -0.37 12.90
C ILE A 213 -3.71 0.73 11.82
N CYS A 214 -4.07 0.33 10.61
CA CYS A 214 -4.18 1.18 9.43
C CYS A 214 -5.62 1.70 9.35
N GLY A 215 -5.78 3.02 9.51
CA GLY A 215 -7.04 3.74 9.28
C GLY A 215 -7.18 4.25 7.85
N GLU A 216 -8.25 5.00 7.59
CA GLU A 216 -8.47 5.66 6.29
C GLU A 216 -7.27 6.57 5.97
N GLY A 217 -6.80 6.59 4.73
CA GLY A 217 -5.61 7.36 4.34
C GLY A 217 -4.27 6.65 4.54
N SER A 218 -4.22 5.47 5.17
CA SER A 218 -3.02 4.61 5.16
C SER A 218 -2.78 3.93 3.81
N SER A 219 -3.86 3.70 3.04
CA SER A 219 -3.83 3.08 1.73
C SER A 219 -2.81 3.73 0.80
N GLY A 220 -2.07 2.90 0.08
CA GLY A 220 -0.97 3.30 -0.80
C GLY A 220 0.36 3.53 -0.09
N GLY A 221 0.40 3.54 1.24
CA GLY A 221 1.65 3.69 1.99
C GLY A 221 2.48 2.40 2.02
N PRO A 222 3.82 2.52 2.15
CA PRO A 222 4.72 1.38 2.12
C PRO A 222 4.68 0.58 3.43
N VAL A 223 4.85 -0.73 3.32
CA VAL A 223 5.16 -1.63 4.43
C VAL A 223 6.62 -2.03 4.29
N PHE A 224 7.39 -1.87 5.36
CA PHE A 224 8.82 -2.14 5.37
C PHE A 224 9.19 -3.35 6.21
N ASN A 225 10.27 -4.02 5.84
CA ASN A 225 11.02 -4.86 6.78
C ASN A 225 11.92 -3.99 7.69
N VAL A 226 12.58 -4.62 8.68
CA VAL A 226 13.47 -3.92 9.62
C VAL A 226 14.73 -3.31 8.97
N LYS A 227 15.08 -3.72 7.74
CA LYS A 227 16.17 -3.11 6.95
C LYS A 227 15.71 -1.82 6.24
N GLY A 228 14.40 -1.55 6.22
CA GLY A 228 13.79 -0.42 5.54
C GLY A 228 13.63 -0.62 4.03
N GLU A 229 13.62 -1.86 3.58
CA GLU A 229 13.19 -2.21 2.23
C GLU A 229 11.67 -2.40 2.25
N VAL A 230 11.00 -1.98 1.17
CA VAL A 230 9.56 -2.17 1.01
C VAL A 230 9.26 -3.63 0.68
N VAL A 231 8.39 -4.25 1.48
CA VAL A 231 7.88 -5.60 1.28
C VAL A 231 6.44 -5.63 0.77
N GLY A 232 5.72 -4.51 0.88
CA GLY A 232 4.39 -4.37 0.31
C GLY A 232 3.84 -2.95 0.40
N MET A 233 2.62 -2.77 -0.06
CA MET A 233 1.89 -1.49 -0.03
C MET A 233 0.53 -1.69 0.61
N VAL A 234 0.21 -0.93 1.66
CA VAL A 234 -1.06 -1.03 2.38
C VAL A 234 -2.23 -0.84 1.40
N SER A 235 -3.17 -1.78 1.40
CA SER A 235 -4.37 -1.70 0.56
C SER A 235 -5.64 -1.58 1.40
N GLY A 236 -5.70 -2.22 2.57
CA GLY A 236 -6.83 -2.02 3.48
C GLY A 236 -6.80 -2.95 4.69
N SER A 237 -7.96 -3.10 5.32
CA SER A 237 -8.17 -4.01 6.44
C SER A 237 -9.49 -4.77 6.29
N ALA A 238 -9.54 -5.97 6.86
CA ALA A 238 -10.71 -6.83 6.87
C ALA A 238 -10.64 -7.82 8.04
N SER A 239 -11.77 -8.04 8.72
CA SER A 239 -11.91 -9.07 9.76
C SER A 239 -10.85 -8.99 10.88
N GLY A 240 -10.43 -7.77 11.24
CA GLY A 240 -9.44 -7.52 12.28
C GLY A 240 -7.97 -7.72 11.87
N TYR A 241 -7.72 -7.91 10.56
CA TYR A 241 -6.38 -7.94 9.98
C TYR A 241 -6.22 -6.81 8.97
N GLU A 242 -4.99 -6.33 8.82
CA GLU A 242 -4.62 -5.45 7.72
C GLU A 242 -3.98 -6.26 6.60
N TYR A 243 -4.08 -5.76 5.38
CA TYR A 243 -3.44 -6.38 4.23
C TYR A 243 -2.77 -5.37 3.32
N ALA A 244 -1.64 -5.82 2.78
CA ALA A 244 -0.83 -5.06 1.84
C ALA A 244 -0.66 -5.86 0.55
N ILE A 245 -0.66 -5.18 -0.60
CA ILE A 245 -0.27 -5.78 -1.87
C ILE A 245 1.21 -6.15 -1.78
N HIS A 246 1.53 -7.39 -2.14
CA HIS A 246 2.89 -7.92 -2.02
C HIS A 246 3.88 -7.21 -2.95
N VAL A 247 5.14 -7.04 -2.51
CA VAL A 247 6.21 -6.39 -3.30
C VAL A 247 6.42 -6.99 -4.69
N ALA A 248 6.24 -8.31 -4.84
CA ALA A 248 6.31 -8.99 -6.13
C ALA A 248 5.38 -8.35 -7.19
N MET A 249 4.15 -7.98 -6.80
CA MET A 249 3.24 -7.23 -7.68
C MET A 249 3.79 -5.84 -7.99
N LEU A 250 4.33 -5.13 -6.99
CA LEU A 250 4.88 -3.79 -7.20
C LEU A 250 6.06 -3.80 -8.18
N ARG A 251 6.97 -4.79 -8.06
CA ARG A 251 8.10 -4.96 -8.98
C ARG A 251 7.62 -5.24 -10.40
N GLU A 252 6.65 -6.14 -10.59
CA GLU A 252 6.10 -6.43 -11.92
C GLU A 252 5.41 -5.21 -12.53
N ILE A 253 4.69 -4.41 -11.72
CA ILE A 253 4.05 -3.19 -12.21
C ILE A 253 5.06 -2.15 -12.67
N LEU A 254 6.15 -1.95 -11.92
CA LEU A 254 7.24 -1.07 -12.34
C LEU A 254 7.90 -1.55 -13.63
N LYS A 255 8.13 -2.85 -13.75
CA LYS A 255 8.69 -3.45 -14.97
C LYS A 255 7.79 -3.17 -16.17
N LEU A 256 6.50 -3.49 -16.08
CA LEU A 256 5.51 -3.25 -17.14
C LEU A 256 5.38 -1.76 -17.49
N PHE A 257 5.48 -0.87 -16.50
CA PHE A 257 5.47 0.58 -16.73
C PHE A 257 6.69 1.03 -17.55
N LYS A 258 7.89 0.57 -17.18
CA LYS A 258 9.14 0.89 -17.89
C LYS A 258 9.16 0.34 -19.31
N GLU A 259 8.64 -0.87 -19.52
CA GLU A 259 8.52 -1.47 -20.86
C GLU A 259 7.60 -0.66 -21.79
N GLN A 260 6.55 -0.03 -21.25
CA GLN A 260 5.64 0.84 -22.00
C GLN A 260 6.18 2.27 -22.20
N ASN A 261 7.19 2.66 -21.42
CA ASN A 261 7.79 3.99 -21.46
C ASN A 261 9.33 3.90 -21.57
N PRO A 262 9.87 3.30 -22.65
CA PRO A 262 11.32 3.17 -22.83
C PRO A 262 11.94 4.56 -23.04
N GLY A 263 12.47 5.15 -21.97
CA GLY A 263 13.02 6.51 -21.98
C GLY A 263 12.85 7.28 -20.68
N ASN A 264 11.97 6.80 -19.79
CA ASN A 264 11.82 7.28 -18.40
C ASN A 264 12.37 6.25 -17.41
#